data_AF-A0A9D3LKI8-F1
#
_entry.id   AF-A0A9D3LKI8-F1
#
_cell.length_a   1.000
_cell.length_b   1.000
_cell.length_c   1.000
_cell.angle_alpha   90.00
_cell.angle_beta   90.00
_cell.angle_gamma   90.00
#
_symmetry.space_group_name_H-M   'P 1'
#
loop_
_entity.id
_entity.type
_entity.pdbx_description
1 polymer ?
#
loop_
_entity_poly.entity_id
_entity_poly.type
_entity_poly.pdbx_seq_one_letter_code
_entity_poly.pdbx_strand_id
1 'polypeptide(L)'
;MDCNLGTVTDSAARWYKQVPGGVPQFVLFFYHSNSAPTYGAGFSSPRFTSNHQSKSDYRLIINNVEAGDSAVYYCHTWDGSAKED
;
A
#
# COMPACT_ATOMS: atom_id res chain seq x y z
N MET A 1 -3.89 6.77 5.85
CA MET A 1 -2.59 6.33 6.38
C MET A 1 -1.55 6.73 5.36
N ASP A 2 -0.60 7.56 5.76
CA ASP A 2 0.41 8.10 4.86
C ASP A 2 1.66 7.22 4.88
N CYS A 3 2.32 7.08 3.73
CA CYS A 3 3.53 6.32 3.54
C CYS A 3 4.50 7.11 2.66
N ASN A 4 5.65 7.44 3.24
CA ASN A 4 6.79 7.92 2.49
C ASN A 4 7.71 6.73 2.23
N LEU A 5 7.99 6.45 0.95
CA LEU A 5 8.82 5.32 0.53
C LEU A 5 10.32 5.51 0.85
N GLY A 6 10.74 6.66 1.38
CA GLY A 6 12.13 7.00 1.70
C GLY A 6 12.97 7.37 0.48
N THR A 7 12.78 6.65 -0.62
CA THR A 7 13.47 6.88 -1.89
C THR A 7 12.48 6.98 -3.04
N VAL A 8 12.78 7.86 -4.00
CA VAL A 8 12.06 7.89 -5.28
C VAL A 8 12.55 6.68 -6.09
N THR A 9 11.92 5.54 -5.86
CA THR A 9 12.06 4.34 -6.68
C THR A 9 11.12 4.47 -7.88
N ASP A 10 11.49 3.94 -9.04
CA ASP A 10 10.55 3.74 -10.15
C ASP A 10 9.66 2.51 -9.88
N SER A 11 9.16 2.42 -8.65
CA SER A 11 8.38 1.31 -8.12
C SER A 11 7.16 1.85 -7.40
N ALA A 12 6.16 1.00 -7.27
CA ALA A 12 4.88 1.34 -6.67
C ALA A 12 4.86 1.09 -5.17
N ALA A 13 3.94 1.77 -4.49
CA ALA A 13 3.56 1.41 -3.14
C ALA A 13 2.71 0.13 -3.13
N ARG A 14 3.08 -0.81 -2.28
CA ARG A 14 2.32 -2.02 -1.94
C ARG A 14 1.83 -1.91 -0.51
N TRP A 15 0.55 -2.14 -0.32
CA TRP A 15 -0.10 -2.07 0.98
C TRP A 15 -0.47 -3.46 1.47
N TYR A 16 -0.17 -3.73 2.73
CA TYR A 16 -0.50 -4.97 3.40
C TYR A 16 -1.26 -4.69 4.69
N LYS A 17 -2.19 -5.58 5.03
CA LYS A 17 -2.96 -5.56 6.28
C LYS A 17 -2.63 -6.81 7.07
N GLN A 18 -2.31 -6.67 8.35
CA GLN A 18 -2.07 -7.79 9.26
C GLN A 18 -2.91 -7.62 10.53
N VAL A 19 -3.89 -8.51 10.70
CA VAL A 19 -4.65 -8.61 11.96
C VAL A 19 -3.77 -9.25 13.05
N PRO A 20 -4.02 -8.99 14.34
CA PRO A 20 -3.25 -9.61 15.43
C PRO A 20 -3.21 -11.14 15.31
N GLY A 21 -2.00 -11.73 15.33
CA GLY A 21 -1.79 -13.17 15.18
C GLY A 21 -1.95 -13.73 13.76
N GLY A 22 -2.33 -12.90 12.78
CA GLY A 22 -2.44 -13.29 11.37
C GLY A 22 -1.15 -13.07 10.56
N VAL A 23 -1.17 -13.51 9.30
CA VAL A 23 -0.12 -13.20 8.32
C VAL A 23 -0.45 -11.92 7.54
N PRO A 24 0.54 -11.16 7.05
CA PRO A 24 0.28 -10.02 6.19
C PRO A 24 -0.48 -10.41 4.91
N GLN A 25 -1.61 -9.74 4.67
CA GLN A 25 -2.43 -9.90 3.48
C GLN A 25 -2.20 -8.73 2.53
N PHE A 26 -1.94 -9.03 1.25
CA PHE A 26 -1.82 -8.00 0.22
C PHE A 26 -3.17 -7.32 -0.03
N VAL A 27 -3.23 -6.02 0.20
CA VAL A 27 -4.45 -5.21 0.04
C VAL A 27 -4.53 -4.65 -1.37
N LEU A 28 -3.52 -3.86 -1.76
CA LEU A 28 -3.45 -3.26 -3.07
C LEU A 28 -2.03 -2.79 -3.43
N PHE A 29 -1.83 -2.56 -4.70
CA PHE A 29 -0.66 -1.96 -5.33
C PHE A 29 -1.09 -0.70 -6.08
N PHE A 30 -0.32 0.38 -5.96
CA PHE A 30 -0.58 1.60 -6.70
C PHE A 30 0.71 2.31 -7.11
N TYR A 31 0.90 2.44 -8.42
CA TYR A 31 1.98 3.22 -9.01
C TYR A 31 1.42 4.58 -9.46
N HIS A 32 2.14 5.67 -9.20
CA HIS A 32 1.63 7.03 -9.37
C HIS A 32 1.06 7.34 -10.77
N SER A 33 1.57 6.69 -11.83
CA SER A 33 1.09 6.90 -13.21
C SER A 33 -0.12 6.04 -13.57
N ASN A 34 -0.55 5.11 -12.72
CA ASN A 34 -1.72 4.28 -12.97
C ASN A 34 -3.00 5.08 -12.69
N SER A 35 -4.05 4.83 -13.48
CA SER A 35 -5.37 5.44 -13.27
C SER A 35 -6.10 4.87 -12.05
N ALA A 36 -5.78 3.64 -11.63
CA ALA A 36 -6.39 2.97 -10.49
C ALA A 36 -5.43 1.96 -9.82
N PRO A 37 -5.66 1.62 -8.53
CA PRO A 37 -4.95 0.54 -7.86
C PRO A 37 -5.31 -0.85 -8.39
N THR A 38 -4.38 -1.79 -8.24
CA THR A 38 -4.63 -3.23 -8.41
C THR A 38 -4.80 -3.87 -7.05
N TYR A 39 -5.86 -4.67 -6.87
CA TYR A 39 -6.24 -5.21 -5.56
C TYR A 39 -5.77 -6.65 -5.36
N GLY A 40 -5.50 -7.00 -4.10
CA GLY A 40 -5.36 -8.38 -3.68
C GLY A 40 -6.71 -9.09 -3.52
N ALA A 41 -6.66 -10.42 -3.38
CA ALA A 41 -7.84 -11.23 -3.19
C ALA A 41 -8.64 -10.79 -1.93
N GLY A 42 -9.95 -10.58 -2.10
CA GLY A 42 -10.83 -10.16 -1.00
C GLY A 42 -10.84 -8.65 -0.72
N PHE A 43 -10.08 -7.84 -1.48
CA PHE A 43 -10.05 -6.39 -1.36
C PHE A 43 -10.56 -5.73 -2.64
N SER A 44 -11.24 -4.59 -2.51
CA SER A 44 -11.75 -3.83 -3.66
C SER A 44 -12.06 -2.37 -3.33
N SER A 45 -12.25 -1.60 -4.40
CA SER A 45 -12.91 -0.29 -4.37
C SER A 45 -14.41 -0.44 -4.01
N PRO A 46 -15.07 0.58 -3.43
CA PRO A 46 -14.50 1.84 -2.95
C PRO A 46 -13.90 1.73 -1.55
N ARG A 47 -14.03 0.58 -0.88
CA ARG A 47 -13.63 0.42 0.52
C ARG A 47 -12.13 0.66 0.72
N PHE A 48 -11.29 0.05 -0.10
CA PHE A 48 -9.85 0.32 -0.10
C PHE A 48 -9.48 1.10 -1.35
N THR A 49 -8.72 2.18 -1.22
CA THR A 49 -8.15 2.91 -2.35
C THR A 49 -6.82 3.54 -1.95
N SER A 50 -6.01 3.91 -2.93
CA SER A 50 -4.75 4.59 -2.72
C SER A 50 -4.65 5.79 -3.65
N ASN A 51 -4.05 6.86 -3.15
CA ASN A 51 -3.59 7.96 -3.98
C ASN A 51 -2.13 8.28 -3.66
N HIS A 52 -1.58 9.27 -4.35
CA HIS A 52 -0.21 9.72 -4.20
C HIS A 52 -0.17 11.25 -4.20
N GLN A 53 0.80 11.81 -3.47
CA GLN A 53 1.08 13.25 -3.43
C GLN A 53 2.38 13.57 -4.17
N SER A 54 3.28 12.61 -4.28
CA SER A 54 4.53 12.69 -5.02
C SER A 54 4.89 11.30 -5.57
N LYS A 55 6.06 11.15 -6.18
CA LYS A 55 6.55 9.83 -6.61
C LYS A 55 6.91 8.89 -5.45
N SER A 56 7.15 9.43 -4.25
CA SER A 56 7.52 8.66 -3.05
C SER A 56 6.48 8.74 -1.93
N ASP A 57 5.51 9.64 -2.03
CA ASP A 57 4.49 9.85 -0.99
C ASP A 57 3.14 9.28 -1.43
N TYR A 58 2.72 8.21 -0.76
CA TYR A 58 1.48 7.50 -1.03
C TYR A 58 0.59 7.51 0.19
N ARG A 59 -0.72 7.37 -0.02
CA ARG A 59 -1.69 7.26 1.06
C ARG A 59 -2.72 6.18 0.78
N LEU A 60 -2.87 5.29 1.75
CA LEU A 60 -3.97 4.34 1.82
C LEU A 60 -5.19 5.01 2.46
N ILE A 61 -6.32 4.89 1.78
CA ILE A 61 -7.62 5.40 2.21
C ILE A 61 -8.54 4.18 2.39
N ILE A 62 -9.08 4.06 3.60
CA ILE A 62 -10.11 3.08 3.94
C ILE A 62 -11.41 3.83 4.16
N ASN A 63 -12.40 3.59 3.31
CA ASN A 63 -13.73 4.16 3.41
C ASN A 63 -14.63 3.24 4.22
N ASN A 64 -15.58 3.82 4.97
CA ASN A 64 -16.53 3.09 5.82
C ASN A 64 -15.83 2.12 6.80
N VAL A 65 -14.87 2.65 7.57
CA VAL A 65 -14.08 1.89 8.54
C VAL A 65 -14.97 1.12 9.52
N GLU A 66 -14.69 -0.17 9.71
CA GLU A 66 -15.38 -1.04 10.65
C GLU A 66 -14.40 -1.73 11.63
N ALA A 67 -14.92 -2.43 12.64
CA ALA A 67 -14.11 -3.11 13.63
C ALA A 67 -13.09 -4.10 13.02
N GLY A 68 -13.46 -4.74 11.91
CA GLY A 68 -12.58 -5.65 11.16
C GLY A 68 -11.38 -4.97 10.50
N ASP A 69 -11.32 -3.64 10.45
CA ASP A 69 -10.19 -2.87 9.94
C ASP A 69 -9.11 -2.60 10.99
N SER A 70 -9.34 -2.98 12.24
CA SER A 70 -8.33 -2.97 13.29
C SER A 70 -7.22 -3.97 12.97
N ALA A 71 -6.09 -3.44 12.50
CA ALA A 71 -4.94 -4.20 12.02
C ALA A 71 -3.69 -3.30 11.96
N VAL A 72 -2.52 -3.91 11.84
CA VAL A 72 -1.31 -3.20 11.43
C VAL A 72 -1.30 -3.12 9.91
N TYR A 73 -1.02 -1.92 9.38
CA TYR A 73 -0.91 -1.70 7.95
C TYR A 73 0.54 -1.38 7.59
N TYR A 74 1.08 -2.14 6.64
CA TYR A 74 2.44 -1.96 6.14
C TYR A 74 2.39 -1.38 4.75
N CYS A 75 3.33 -0.48 4.49
CA CYS A 75 3.63 0.04 3.17
C CYS A 75 5.03 -0.39 2.77
N HIS A 76 5.19 -0.83 1.53
CA HIS A 76 6.45 -1.34 1.01
C HIS A 76 6.64 -0.94 -0.46
N THR A 77 7.88 -0.69 -0.85
CA THR A 77 8.30 -0.55 -2.26
C THR A 77 9.53 -1.39 -2.51
N TRP A 78 9.78 -1.71 -3.78
CA TRP A 78 11.03 -2.34 -4.19
C TRP A 78 12.12 -1.27 -4.32
N ASP A 79 13.25 -1.49 -3.64
CA ASP A 79 14.45 -0.67 -3.80
C ASP A 79 15.48 -1.43 -4.63
N GLY A 80 15.57 -1.09 -5.91
CA GLY A 80 16.55 -1.67 -6.82
C GLY A 80 17.95 -1.06 -6.71
N SER A 81 18.18 -0.11 -5.79
CA SER A 81 19.49 0.51 -5.58
C SER A 81 20.43 -0.33 -4.71
N ALA A 82 19.91 -1.37 -4.07
CA ALA A 82 20.72 -2.33 -3.32
C ALA A 82 21.75 -2.99 -4.26
N LYS A 83 23.03 -2.82 -3.93
CA LYS A 83 24.15 -3.52 -4.56
C LYS A 83 24.72 -4.51 -3.55
N GLU A 84 24.97 -5.72 -4.01
CA GLU A 84 25.76 -6.70 -3.27
C GLU A 84 27.23 -6.40 -3.60
N ASP A 85 28.05 -6.14 -2.57
CA ASP A 85 29.50 -5.97 -2.70
C ASP A 85 30.23 -7.33 -2.79
#